data_AF-A0A5C9BWS3-F1
#
_entry.id   AF-A0A5C9BWS3-F1
#
_cell.length_a   1.000
_cell.length_b   1.000
_cell.length_c   1.000
_cell.angle_alpha   90.00
_cell.angle_beta   90.00
_cell.angle_gamma   90.00
#
_symmetry.space_group_name_H-M   'P 1'
#
loop_
_entity.id
_entity.type
_entity.pdbx_description
1 polymer ?
#
loop_
_entity_poly.entity_id
_entity_poly.type
_entity_poly.pdbx_seq_one_letter_code
_entity_poly.pdbx_strand_id
1 'polypeptide(L)'
;MGRMYVDKHASPDIRAAAQGLHGVVTLGAGMFIGSWLSGVVGEHYKQGDTHSWQEIWLIPAAMSAVLIVVFAVLFKEKREVSEPLV
;
A
#
# COMPACT_ATOMS: atom_id res chain seq x y z
N MET A 1 2.08 14.04 12.53
CA MET A 1 0.72 14.60 12.31
C MET A 1 -0.39 13.56 12.16
N GLY A 2 -0.13 12.24 12.06
CA GLY A 2 -1.18 11.23 11.92
C GLY A 2 -1.60 10.47 13.20
N ARG A 3 -1.18 10.90 14.39
CA ARG A 3 -1.52 10.21 15.65
C ARG A 3 -2.91 10.57 16.21
N MET A 4 -3.48 11.71 15.83
CA MET A 4 -4.75 12.19 16.39
C MET A 4 -6.00 11.48 15.84
N TYR A 5 -6.00 11.01 14.58
CA TYR A 5 -7.20 10.37 14.00
C TYR A 5 -7.41 8.94 14.55
N VAL A 6 -6.31 8.23 14.83
CA VAL A 6 -6.34 6.88 15.41
C VAL A 6 -6.63 6.90 16.93
N ASP A 7 -6.33 7.99 17.62
CA ASP A 7 -6.69 8.18 19.05
C ASP A 7 -8.20 8.30 19.26
N LYS A 8 -8.98 8.69 18.25
CA LYS A 8 -10.42 8.92 18.39
C LYS A 8 -11.30 7.67 18.20
N HIS A 9 -10.74 6.53 17.74
CA HIS A 9 -11.55 5.36 17.33
C HIS A 9 -11.00 3.99 17.75
N ALA A 10 -9.79 3.89 18.29
CA ALA A 10 -9.17 2.60 18.66
C ALA A 10 -8.73 2.57 20.13
N SER A 11 -9.18 1.55 20.87
CA SER A 11 -8.77 1.30 22.26
C SER A 11 -7.24 1.16 22.36
N PRO A 12 -6.58 1.69 23.40
CA PRO A 12 -5.11 1.66 23.56
C PRO A 12 -4.48 0.28 23.39
N ASP A 13 -5.21 -0.77 23.80
CA ASP A 13 -4.76 -2.15 23.87
C ASP A 13 -4.45 -2.79 22.50
N ILE A 14 -5.17 -2.38 21.44
CA ILE A 14 -4.98 -2.94 20.09
C ILE A 14 -4.01 -2.13 19.23
N ARG A 15 -3.57 -0.95 19.69
CA ARG A 15 -2.70 -0.06 18.91
C ARG A 15 -1.34 -0.69 18.64
N ALA A 16 -0.70 -1.27 19.66
CA ALA A 16 0.60 -1.91 19.50
C ALA A 16 0.52 -3.12 18.54
N ALA A 17 -0.54 -3.92 18.66
CA ALA A 17 -0.81 -5.04 17.77
C ALA A 17 -1.08 -4.58 16.32
N ALA A 18 -1.85 -3.50 16.12
CA ALA A 18 -2.15 -2.95 14.80
C ALA A 18 -0.90 -2.37 14.11
N GLN A 19 0.00 -1.69 14.86
CA GLN A 19 1.27 -1.21 14.33
C GLN A 19 2.21 -2.36 13.95
N GLY A 20 2.26 -3.42 14.76
CA GLY A 20 2.99 -4.65 14.45
C GLY A 20 2.45 -5.34 13.19
N LEU A 21 1.12 -5.49 13.09
CA LEU A 21 0.46 -6.07 11.92
C LEU A 21 0.72 -5.25 10.66
N HIS A 22 0.67 -3.91 10.74
CA HIS A 22 1.01 -3.04 9.62
C HIS A 22 2.44 -3.33 9.12
N GLY A 23 3.42 -3.38 10.03
CA GLY A 23 4.80 -3.71 9.70
C GLY A 23 4.95 -5.11 9.07
N VAL A 24 4.26 -6.12 9.59
CA VAL A 24 4.26 -7.48 9.01
C VAL A 24 3.67 -7.48 7.60
N VAL A 25 2.60 -6.72 7.36
CA VAL A 25 1.97 -6.64 6.04
C VAL A 25 2.86 -5.89 5.05
N THR A 26 3.42 -4.74 5.41
CA THR A 26 4.20 -3.91 4.49
C THR A 26 5.61 -4.44 4.26
N LEU A 27 6.30 -4.84 5.32
CA LEU A 27 7.70 -5.26 5.27
C LEU A 27 7.84 -6.78 5.19
N GLY A 28 6.93 -7.55 5.78
CA GLY A 28 6.95 -9.02 5.65
C GLY A 28 6.34 -9.47 4.33
N ALA A 29 5.00 -9.50 4.29
CA ALA A 29 4.26 -9.99 3.14
C ALA A 29 4.54 -9.17 1.87
N GLY A 30 4.58 -7.84 1.99
CA GLY A 30 4.85 -6.94 0.88
C GLY A 30 6.22 -7.19 0.22
N MET A 31 7.29 -7.31 1.01
CA MET A 31 8.62 -7.58 0.47
C MET A 31 8.74 -8.99 -0.10
N PHE A 32 8.10 -9.98 0.53
CA PHE A 32 8.07 -11.35 0.02
C PHE A 32 7.41 -11.43 -1.37
N ILE A 33 6.19 -10.90 -1.49
CA ILE A 33 5.44 -10.87 -2.75
C ILE A 33 6.19 -10.05 -3.80
N GLY A 34 6.73 -8.89 -3.42
CA GLY A 34 7.48 -8.01 -4.33
C GLY A 34 8.73 -8.68 -4.88
N SER A 35 9.49 -9.37 -4.03
CA SER A 35 10.70 -10.09 -4.45
C SER A 35 10.38 -11.25 -5.38
N TRP A 36 9.34 -12.03 -5.05
CA TRP A 36 8.89 -13.13 -5.88
C TRP A 36 8.41 -12.65 -7.26
N LEU A 37 7.55 -11.62 -7.28
CA LEU A 37 7.03 -11.05 -8.53
C LEU A 37 8.16 -10.43 -9.36
N SER A 38 9.11 -9.74 -8.74
CA SER A 38 10.28 -9.18 -9.43
C SER A 38 11.11 -10.26 -10.13
N GLY A 39 11.26 -11.44 -9.52
CA GLY A 39 11.94 -12.58 -10.15
C GLY A 39 11.19 -13.09 -11.37
N VAL A 40 9.87 -13.28 -11.25
CA VAL A 40 9.02 -13.74 -12.36
C VAL A 40 9.02 -12.75 -13.53
N VAL A 41 8.83 -11.45 -13.24
CA VAL A 41 8.81 -10.38 -14.25
C VAL A 41 10.19 -10.23 -14.89
N GLY A 42 11.26 -10.27 -14.10
CA GLY A 42 12.64 -10.19 -14.59
C GLY A 42 12.96 -11.29 -15.59
N GLU A 43 12.57 -12.54 -15.29
CA GLU A 43 12.77 -13.67 -16.19
C GLU A 43 11.88 -13.58 -17.44
N HIS A 44 10.61 -13.18 -17.29
CA HIS A 44 9.67 -13.06 -18.40
C HIS A 44 10.12 -12.04 -19.46
N TYR A 45 10.72 -10.93 -19.02
CA TYR A 45 11.21 -9.85 -19.90
C TYR A 45 12.70 -9.93 -20.21
N LYS A 46 13.32 -11.09 -19.97
CA LYS A 46 14.69 -11.36 -20.41
C LYS A 46 14.73 -11.55 -21.93
N GLN A 47 15.63 -10.85 -22.60
CA GLN A 47 15.85 -10.89 -24.04
C GLN A 47 17.30 -11.30 -24.31
N GLY A 48 17.54 -12.62 -24.40
CA GLY A 48 18.90 -13.16 -24.50
C GLY A 48 19.70 -12.89 -23.22
N ASP A 49 20.82 -12.18 -23.36
CA ASP A 49 21.69 -11.77 -22.24
C ASP A 49 21.28 -10.43 -21.61
N THR A 50 20.24 -9.77 -22.11
CA THR A 50 19.75 -8.49 -21.57
C THR A 50 18.32 -8.59 -21.04
N HIS A 51 17.82 -7.52 -20.42
CA HIS A 51 16.46 -7.40 -19.92
C HIS A 51 15.76 -6.19 -20.54
N SER A 52 14.46 -6.33 -20.83
CA SER A 52 13.60 -5.21 -21.21
C SER A 52 13.22 -4.40 -19.98
N TRP A 53 14.11 -3.51 -19.55
CA TRP A 53 13.91 -2.68 -18.36
C TRP A 53 12.63 -1.85 -18.40
N GLN A 54 12.27 -1.33 -19.58
CA GLN A 54 11.06 -0.52 -19.74
C GLN A 54 9.80 -1.33 -19.37
N GLU A 55 9.68 -2.56 -19.89
CA GLU A 55 8.55 -3.43 -19.59
C GLU A 55 8.51 -3.82 -18.11
N ILE A 56 9.68 -4.14 -17.54
CA ILE A 56 9.82 -4.48 -16.11
C ILE A 56 9.31 -3.34 -15.23
N TRP A 57 9.66 -2.08 -15.55
CA TRP A 57 9.23 -0.90 -14.78
C TRP A 57 7.78 -0.50 -15.05
N LEU A 58 7.20 -0.88 -16.19
CA LEU A 58 5.79 -0.63 -16.48
C LEU A 58 4.85 -1.47 -15.59
N ILE A 59 5.27 -2.67 -15.16
CA ILE A 59 4.48 -3.53 -14.27
C ILE A 59 4.15 -2.83 -12.92
N PRO A 60 5.12 -2.38 -12.10
CA PRO A 60 4.81 -1.69 -10.84
C PRO A 60 4.12 -0.34 -11.06
N ALA A 61 4.38 0.35 -12.17
CA ALA A 61 3.68 1.58 -12.52
C ALA A 61 2.17 1.33 -12.76
N ALA A 62 1.84 0.28 -13.53
CA ALA A 62 0.46 -0.13 -13.77
C ALA A 62 -0.23 -0.59 -12.47
N MET A 63 0.46 -1.38 -11.63
CA MET A 63 -0.07 -1.78 -10.32
C MET A 63 -0.39 -0.56 -9.44
N SER A 64 0.50 0.44 -9.41
CA SER A 64 0.28 1.68 -8.66
C SER A 64 -0.92 2.47 -9.17
N ALA A 65 -1.08 2.58 -10.50
CA ALA A 65 -2.24 3.24 -11.10
C ALA A 65 -3.55 2.55 -10.71
N VAL A 66 -3.59 1.21 -10.73
CA VAL A 66 -4.76 0.43 -10.27
C VAL A 66 -5.05 0.71 -8.79
N LEU A 67 -4.03 0.72 -7.93
CA LEU A 67 -4.20 1.02 -6.50
C LEU A 67 -4.74 2.43 -6.24
N ILE A 68 -4.31 3.43 -7.03
CA ILE A 68 -4.86 4.79 -6.95
C ILE A 68 -6.36 4.79 -7.28
N VAL A 69 -6.77 4.09 -8.35
CA VAL A 69 -8.18 3.98 -8.73
C VAL A 69 -8.99 3.28 -7.63
N VAL A 70 -8.49 2.17 -7.10
CA VAL A 70 -9.13 1.43 -6.00
C VAL A 70 -9.29 2.32 -4.76
N PHE A 71 -8.23 3.04 -4.39
CA PHE A 71 -8.26 3.97 -3.27
C PHE A 71 -9.29 5.09 -3.49
N ALA A 72 -9.31 5.70 -4.68
CA ALA A 72 -10.26 6.77 -5.01
C ALA A 72 -11.73 6.30 -4.96
N VAL A 73 -12.01 5.04 -5.31
CA VAL A 73 -13.37 4.49 -5.29
C VAL A 73 -13.79 4.06 -3.89
N LEU A 74 -12.90 3.39 -3.13
CA LEU A 74 -13.22 2.82 -1.82
C LEU A 74 -13.15 3.84 -0.68
N PHE A 75 -12.22 4.79 -0.75
CA PHE A 75 -12.00 5.78 0.30
C PHE A 75 -12.77 7.08 0.00
N LYS A 76 -14.08 7.05 0.26
CA LYS A 76 -14.93 8.24 0.24
C LYS A 76 -15.02 8.83 1.65
N GLU A 77 -14.29 9.92 1.89
CA GLU A 77 -14.30 10.61 3.17
C GLU A 77 -15.66 11.27 3.45
N LYS A 78 -16.29 10.91 4.56
CA LYS A 78 -17.48 11.61 5.06
C LYS A 78 -17.01 12.84 5.81
N ARG A 79 -17.31 14.05 5.30
CA ARG A 79 -17.10 15.29 6.08
C ARG A 79 -18.07 15.29 7.25
N GLU A 80 -17.57 15.09 8.47
CA GLU A 80 -18.32 15.47 9.66
C GLU A 80 -18.34 17.01 9.74
N VAL A 81 -19.52 17.58 9.60
CA VAL A 81 -19.76 19.01 9.83
C VAL A 81 -19.57 19.24 11.33
N SER A 82 -18.49 19.90 11.71
CA SER A 82 -18.24 20.30 13.09
C SER A 82 -19.32 21.29 13.53
N GLU A 83 -20.15 20.86 14.47
CA GLU A 83 -21.18 21.66 15.12
C GLU A 83 -20.53 22.88 15.81
N PRO A 84 -21.08 24.10 15.67
CA PRO A 84 -20.47 25.29 16.23
C PRO A 84 -20.55 25.22 17.76
N LEU A 85 -19.40 25.42 18.41
CA LEU A 85 -19.26 25.48 19.86
C LEU A 85 -20.11 26.66 20.38
N VAL A 86 -21.17 26.34 21.13
CA VAL A 86 -21.94 27.29 21.96
C VAL A 86 -21.38 27.27 23.37
#